data_AF-A6G7K7-F1
#
_entry.id   AF-A6G7K7-F1
#
_cell.length_a   1.000
_cell.length_b   1.000
_cell.length_c   1.000
_cell.angle_alpha   90.00
_cell.angle_beta   90.00
_cell.angle_gamma   90.00
#
_symmetry.space_group_name_H-M   'P 1'
#
loop_
_entity.id
_entity.type
_entity.pdbx_description
1 polymer ?
#
loop_
_entity_poly.entity_id
_entity_poly.type
_entity_poly.pdbx_seq_one_letter_code
_entity_poly.pdbx_strand_id
1 'polypeptide(L)'
;MTLSACGESREEAMRRQMGYGDDEGNPADAVPKIPADPMRDKLAPLLNELYAADSLPDVREGEVEGEGNYSISNPGVLAIVELRAGLSDGDRAKAIIVGVAEADAFAVRNDAEKYFPEQLNSIKYSFGEDQRDLIRSVYADLRLLEFFASERYDAAVAKLDGDLAAAANELEADYTGRKDEIWAKWMGVKMYARRVVAYDQPFKPLLRGLRKQFGMKEPEKITWEAAHDAPFKGWASQIDKDEELFKMVNNVADLQAQTEFRLDTHARWAMEGSDMIPAAAKDVEIDEEVGYGLHREDLGGGYQEITFIFSKKLKGNKLKEAYLRSLIYRQVFSDFATLSAAGGDFEGGQVPDENDPDYAYCASRMALDGMINDFSDDKPLLKGLEAQQTDEDKLVTEAVECILVRIDEGINRGYPGDEARPPAPATRNAFFQMLARFTKVDVNLDNMRKDTEKSQDVLDAEAFLKDFDDERKKEMRQ
;
A
#
# COMPACT_ATOMS: atom_id res chain seq x y z
N MET A 1 34.32 -6.98 64.03
CA MET A 1 35.33 -7.51 63.09
C MET A 1 34.55 -8.43 62.15
N THR A 2 34.36 -8.20 60.85
CA THR A 2 35.03 -7.35 59.84
C THR A 2 34.05 -7.13 58.67
N LEU A 3 34.15 -5.96 58.04
CA LEU A 3 33.44 -5.48 56.83
C LEU A 3 33.96 -6.09 55.52
N SER A 4 33.11 -6.07 54.48
CA SER A 4 33.33 -5.69 53.04
C SER A 4 32.39 -6.55 52.16
N ALA A 5 31.25 -6.07 51.62
CA ALA A 5 31.00 -5.02 50.63
C ALA A 5 31.24 -5.45 49.16
N CYS A 6 30.14 -5.34 48.39
CA CYS A 6 29.99 -4.96 46.97
C CYS A 6 30.99 -5.50 45.93
N GLY A 7 30.46 -6.18 44.90
CA GLY A 7 31.27 -6.58 43.75
C GLY A 7 30.50 -6.87 42.46
N GLU A 8 29.23 -6.48 42.34
CA GLU A 8 28.59 -6.41 41.02
C GLU A 8 28.33 -4.93 40.74
N SER A 9 29.00 -4.40 39.72
CA SER A 9 28.79 -3.02 39.29
C SER A 9 27.38 -2.88 38.68
N ARG A 10 26.77 -1.70 38.81
CA ARG A 10 25.47 -1.39 38.16
C ARG A 10 25.52 -1.59 36.64
N GLU A 11 26.72 -1.55 36.07
CA GLU A 11 27.03 -1.77 34.67
C GLU A 11 26.98 -3.27 34.28
N GLU A 12 27.46 -4.17 35.14
CA GLU A 12 27.31 -5.63 34.99
C GLU A 12 25.85 -6.09 35.14
N ALA A 13 25.10 -5.46 36.07
CA ALA A 13 23.67 -5.71 36.21
C ALA A 13 22.87 -5.23 34.97
N MET A 14 23.26 -4.10 34.37
CA MET A 14 22.64 -3.61 33.13
C MET A 14 23.06 -4.40 31.88
N ARG A 15 24.33 -4.83 31.76
CA ARG A 15 24.79 -5.69 30.66
C ARG A 15 24.04 -7.03 30.62
N ARG A 16 23.75 -7.58 31.80
CA ARG A 16 22.95 -8.81 31.94
C ARG A 16 21.46 -8.60 31.64
N GLN A 17 20.90 -7.43 31.91
CA GLN A 17 19.51 -7.09 31.55
C GLN A 17 19.33 -6.73 30.07
N MET A 18 20.35 -6.19 29.41
CA MET A 18 20.30 -5.77 28.00
C MET A 18 20.86 -6.80 27.02
N GLY A 19 21.35 -7.96 27.48
CA GLY A 19 21.73 -9.09 26.62
C GLY A 19 22.96 -8.86 25.73
N TYR A 20 23.70 -7.77 25.90
CA TYR A 20 24.95 -7.52 25.18
C TYR A 20 26.10 -8.24 25.87
N GLY A 21 26.27 -9.52 25.56
CA GLY A 21 27.55 -10.21 25.72
C GLY A 21 28.54 -9.73 24.66
N ASP A 22 29.83 -9.68 25.02
CA ASP A 22 30.96 -9.37 24.14
C ASP A 22 31.21 -10.51 23.11
N ASP A 23 30.18 -10.94 22.38
CA ASP A 23 30.31 -11.68 21.13
C ASP A 23 30.03 -10.69 19.99
N GLU A 24 31.04 -9.91 19.61
CA GLU A 24 31.09 -9.31 18.26
C GLU A 24 31.38 -10.43 17.24
N GLY A 25 30.46 -11.40 17.14
CA GLY A 25 30.28 -12.15 15.91
C GLY A 25 29.58 -11.23 14.92
N ASN A 26 30.02 -11.23 13.65
CA ASN A 26 29.22 -10.60 12.60
C ASN A 26 27.80 -11.20 12.69
N PRO A 27 26.70 -10.44 12.67
CA PRO A 27 25.35 -11.01 12.70
C PRO A 27 25.11 -12.08 11.60
N ALA A 28 25.94 -12.10 10.55
CA ALA A 28 26.00 -13.18 9.56
C ALA A 28 26.52 -14.53 10.11
N ASP A 29 27.38 -14.53 11.14
CA ASP A 29 27.93 -15.74 11.79
C ASP A 29 26.96 -16.37 12.81
N ALA A 30 25.93 -15.63 13.24
CA ALA A 30 24.87 -16.11 14.12
C ALA A 30 23.72 -16.82 13.36
N VAL A 31 23.76 -16.83 12.03
CA VAL A 31 22.79 -17.56 11.21
C VAL A 31 23.05 -19.07 11.37
N PRO A 32 22.06 -19.88 11.78
CA PRO A 32 22.23 -21.33 11.84
C PRO A 32 22.67 -21.85 10.47
N LYS A 33 23.88 -22.41 10.36
CA LYS A 33 24.34 -23.04 9.12
C LYS A 33 23.58 -24.33 8.91
N ILE A 34 22.49 -24.24 8.14
CA ILE A 34 21.74 -25.42 7.70
C ILE A 34 22.59 -26.15 6.66
N PRO A 35 22.75 -27.49 6.76
CA PRO A 35 23.44 -28.25 5.73
C PRO A 35 22.77 -28.03 4.38
N ALA A 36 23.58 -27.82 3.33
CA ALA A 36 23.06 -27.63 1.99
C ALA A 36 22.21 -28.84 1.57
N ASP A 37 20.98 -28.58 1.12
CA ASP A 37 20.09 -29.62 0.61
C ASP A 37 20.53 -30.04 -0.81
N PRO A 38 20.85 -31.33 -1.04
CA PRO A 38 21.36 -31.78 -2.33
C PRO A 38 20.40 -31.57 -3.51
N MET A 39 19.09 -31.49 -3.26
CA MET A 39 18.10 -31.28 -4.30
C MET A 39 17.95 -29.81 -4.66
N ARG A 40 17.95 -28.92 -3.65
CA ARG A 40 18.00 -27.46 -3.84
C ARG A 40 19.22 -27.05 -4.65
N ASP A 41 20.39 -27.64 -4.40
CA ASP A 41 21.60 -27.32 -5.14
C ASP A 41 21.54 -27.79 -6.61
N LYS A 42 20.91 -28.94 -6.87
CA LYS A 42 20.65 -29.39 -8.25
C LYS A 42 19.62 -28.52 -8.98
N LEU A 43 18.65 -27.96 -8.25
CA LEU A 43 17.65 -27.04 -8.77
C LEU A 43 18.15 -25.60 -8.91
N ALA A 44 19.36 -25.28 -8.40
CA ALA A 44 19.91 -23.93 -8.39
C ALA A 44 19.87 -23.20 -9.76
N PRO A 45 20.10 -23.84 -10.93
CA PRO A 45 19.97 -23.17 -12.22
C PRO A 45 18.58 -22.57 -12.48
N LEU A 46 17.53 -23.15 -11.91
CA LEU A 46 16.15 -22.67 -11.98
C LEU A 46 15.82 -21.71 -10.84
N LEU A 47 16.17 -22.08 -9.61
CA LEU A 47 15.82 -21.28 -8.43
C LEU A 47 16.48 -19.89 -8.44
N ASN A 48 17.69 -19.75 -9.00
CA ASN A 48 18.38 -18.46 -9.11
C ASN A 48 17.69 -17.49 -10.08
N GLU A 49 16.89 -17.98 -11.03
CA GLU A 49 16.10 -17.12 -11.93
C GLU A 49 14.76 -16.71 -11.30
N LEU A 50 14.30 -17.50 -10.32
CA LEU A 50 13.03 -17.33 -9.62
C LEU A 50 13.16 -16.39 -8.41
N TYR A 51 14.26 -16.50 -7.66
CA TYR A 51 14.52 -15.76 -6.43
C TYR A 51 15.38 -14.51 -6.65
N ALA A 52 14.96 -13.37 -6.10
CA ALA A 52 15.59 -12.07 -6.38
C ALA A 52 16.83 -11.76 -5.53
N ALA A 53 17.04 -12.42 -4.39
CA ALA A 53 18.15 -12.11 -3.47
C ALA A 53 19.43 -12.93 -3.79
N ASP A 54 20.57 -12.46 -3.28
CA ASP A 54 21.91 -12.97 -3.60
C ASP A 54 22.13 -14.44 -3.21
N SER A 55 21.37 -14.97 -2.25
CA SER A 55 21.48 -16.34 -1.76
C SER A 55 20.11 -17.01 -1.68
N LEU A 56 19.98 -18.18 -2.32
CA LEU A 56 18.75 -18.97 -2.26
C LEU A 56 18.39 -19.34 -0.81
N PRO A 57 17.10 -19.43 -0.47
CA PRO A 57 16.63 -19.94 0.82
C PRO A 57 17.24 -21.30 1.17
N ASP A 58 17.42 -21.54 2.47
CA ASP A 58 17.80 -22.85 2.98
C ASP A 58 16.59 -23.81 2.93
N VAL A 59 16.87 -25.10 2.82
CA VAL A 59 15.85 -26.16 2.75
C VAL A 59 16.13 -27.20 3.81
N ARG A 60 15.10 -27.60 4.57
CA ARG A 60 15.21 -28.68 5.56
C ARG A 60 13.92 -29.48 5.66
N GLU A 61 13.99 -30.69 6.20
CA GLU A 61 12.79 -31.40 6.63
C GLU A 61 12.31 -30.82 7.97
N GLY A 62 11.00 -30.60 8.09
CA GLY A 62 10.41 -29.90 9.22
C GLY A 62 8.93 -30.21 9.41
N GLU A 63 8.31 -29.52 10.35
CA GLU A 63 6.88 -29.66 10.61
C GLU A 63 6.12 -28.73 9.65
N VAL A 64 5.39 -29.33 8.72
CA VAL A 64 4.58 -28.59 7.75
C VAL A 64 3.16 -28.47 8.29
N GLU A 65 2.76 -27.24 8.63
CA GLU A 65 1.38 -26.93 9.02
C GLU A 65 0.43 -27.04 7.81
N GLY A 66 -0.70 -27.74 7.98
CA GLY A 66 -1.73 -27.90 6.95
C GLY A 66 -1.56 -29.11 6.02
N GLU A 67 -2.29 -29.13 4.90
CA GLU A 67 -2.29 -30.27 3.96
C GLU A 67 -1.12 -30.24 2.95
N GLY A 68 -0.38 -29.12 2.85
CA GLY A 68 0.69 -28.90 1.88
C GLY A 68 1.95 -29.75 2.08
N ASN A 69 2.84 -29.74 1.07
CA ASN A 69 4.11 -30.46 1.09
C ASN A 69 5.29 -29.63 1.64
N TYR A 70 5.08 -28.33 1.82
CA TYR A 70 6.07 -27.42 2.38
C TYR A 70 5.43 -26.36 3.27
N SER A 71 6.23 -25.74 4.13
CA SER A 71 5.94 -24.49 4.84
C SER A 71 7.17 -23.58 4.75
N ILE A 72 6.99 -22.28 5.03
CA ILE A 72 8.11 -21.34 5.14
C ILE A 72 8.25 -20.94 6.61
N SER A 73 9.40 -21.24 7.20
CA SER A 73 9.77 -20.71 8.50
C SER A 73 10.65 -19.46 8.34
N ASN A 74 10.50 -18.51 9.27
CA ASN A 74 11.22 -17.22 9.31
C ASN A 74 11.07 -16.34 8.06
N PRO A 75 9.96 -15.59 7.88
CA PRO A 75 9.84 -14.64 6.79
C PRO A 75 10.94 -13.56 6.83
N GLY A 76 11.78 -13.46 5.79
CA GLY A 76 12.86 -12.47 5.66
C GLY A 76 14.11 -13.01 4.97
N VAL A 77 15.27 -12.37 5.21
CA VAL A 77 16.62 -12.76 4.71
C VAL A 77 17.00 -14.20 5.10
N LEU A 78 16.34 -14.76 6.11
CA LEU A 78 16.59 -16.09 6.66
C LEU A 78 15.42 -17.06 6.41
N ALA A 79 14.68 -16.86 5.31
CA ALA A 79 13.61 -17.77 4.93
C ALA A 79 14.15 -19.19 4.77
N ILE A 80 13.46 -20.13 5.41
CA ILE A 80 13.75 -21.57 5.32
C ILE A 80 12.51 -22.24 4.75
N VAL A 81 12.70 -23.02 3.68
CA VAL A 81 11.66 -23.88 3.13
C VAL A 81 11.70 -25.20 3.88
N GLU A 82 10.68 -25.45 4.69
CA GLU A 82 10.51 -26.70 5.41
C GLU A 82 9.70 -27.69 4.58
N LEU A 83 10.21 -28.89 4.41
CA LEU A 83 9.60 -29.95 3.60
C LEU A 83 9.00 -31.02 4.50
N ARG A 84 7.85 -31.55 4.08
CA ARG A 84 7.24 -32.71 4.73
C ARG A 84 8.15 -33.93 4.58
N ALA A 85 8.31 -34.69 5.66
CA ALA A 85 9.09 -35.93 5.62
C ALA A 85 8.43 -36.99 4.71
N GLY A 86 9.25 -37.76 3.98
CA GLY A 86 8.78 -38.90 3.18
C GLY A 86 8.24 -38.56 1.79
N LEU A 87 8.46 -37.33 1.29
CA LEU A 87 8.12 -36.96 -0.09
C LEU A 87 8.96 -37.75 -1.12
N SER A 88 8.38 -38.00 -2.28
CA SER A 88 9.13 -38.52 -3.44
C SER A 88 10.12 -37.46 -3.94
N ASP A 89 11.16 -37.86 -4.67
CA ASP A 89 12.15 -36.90 -5.22
C ASP A 89 11.47 -35.85 -6.13
N GLY A 90 10.46 -36.25 -6.90
CA GLY A 90 9.68 -35.34 -7.73
C GLY A 90 8.84 -34.36 -6.90
N ASP A 91 8.14 -34.84 -5.87
CA ASP A 91 7.33 -33.97 -5.01
C ASP A 91 8.18 -33.05 -4.15
N ARG A 92 9.36 -33.52 -3.73
CA ARG A 92 10.38 -32.71 -3.04
C ARG A 92 10.88 -31.59 -3.95
N ALA A 93 11.18 -31.88 -5.21
CA ALA A 93 11.60 -30.88 -6.18
C ALA A 93 10.51 -29.83 -6.40
N LYS A 94 9.25 -30.24 -6.57
CA LYS A 94 8.11 -29.33 -6.72
C LYS A 94 7.92 -28.44 -5.49
N ALA A 95 7.95 -29.04 -4.30
CA ALA A 95 7.80 -28.33 -3.04
C ALA A 95 8.89 -27.26 -2.83
N ILE A 96 10.14 -27.55 -3.23
CA ILE A 96 11.23 -26.56 -3.19
C ILE A 96 10.97 -25.40 -4.17
N ILE A 97 10.56 -25.68 -5.42
CA ILE A 97 10.28 -24.64 -6.42
C ILE A 97 9.18 -23.69 -5.92
N VAL A 98 8.07 -24.24 -5.41
CA VAL A 98 6.95 -23.43 -4.92
C VAL A 98 7.34 -22.67 -3.65
N GLY A 99 8.02 -23.33 -2.71
CA GLY A 99 8.47 -22.69 -1.47
C GLY A 99 9.47 -21.55 -1.71
N VAL A 100 10.36 -21.67 -2.70
CA VAL A 100 11.29 -20.58 -3.05
C VAL A 100 10.55 -19.40 -3.70
N ALA A 101 9.54 -19.64 -4.54
CA ALA A 101 8.70 -18.56 -5.09
C ALA A 101 7.93 -17.81 -4.00
N GLU A 102 7.40 -18.51 -3.01
CA GLU A 102 6.71 -17.88 -1.89
C GLU A 102 7.70 -17.18 -0.94
N ALA A 103 8.92 -17.69 -0.79
CA ALA A 103 10.00 -17.01 -0.05
C ALA A 103 10.49 -15.74 -0.75
N ASP A 104 10.39 -15.64 -2.09
CA ASP A 104 10.77 -14.45 -2.87
C ASP A 104 9.97 -13.21 -2.47
N ALA A 105 8.76 -13.39 -1.93
CA ALA A 105 8.00 -12.31 -1.29
C ALA A 105 8.87 -11.57 -0.26
N PHE A 106 9.66 -12.28 0.52
CA PHE A 106 10.45 -11.71 1.61
C PHE A 106 11.89 -11.38 1.23
N ALA A 107 12.26 -11.50 -0.05
CA ALA A 107 13.60 -11.17 -0.51
C ALA A 107 13.87 -9.67 -0.35
N VAL A 108 15.06 -9.33 0.17
CA VAL A 108 15.52 -7.93 0.21
C VAL A 108 15.87 -7.50 -1.21
N ARG A 109 15.25 -6.43 -1.68
CA ARG A 109 15.50 -5.83 -2.99
C ARG A 109 16.05 -4.42 -2.80
N ASN A 110 17.21 -4.16 -3.39
CA ASN A 110 17.90 -2.87 -3.25
C ASN A 110 17.20 -1.71 -3.97
N ASP A 111 16.28 -2.02 -4.89
CA ASP A 111 15.51 -1.07 -5.70
C ASP A 111 14.05 -0.91 -5.23
N ALA A 112 13.64 -1.56 -4.15
CA ALA A 112 12.29 -1.43 -3.63
C ALA A 112 12.15 -0.16 -2.77
N GLU A 113 11.15 0.67 -3.10
CA GLU A 113 10.83 1.90 -2.36
C GLU A 113 10.38 1.61 -0.91
N LYS A 114 9.79 0.44 -0.69
CA LYS A 114 9.33 -0.03 0.61
C LYS A 114 9.68 -1.50 0.78
N TYR A 115 9.92 -1.92 2.02
CA TYR A 115 10.19 -3.32 2.31
C TYR A 115 8.88 -4.09 2.26
N PHE A 116 8.68 -4.94 1.26
CA PHE A 116 7.44 -5.71 1.05
C PHE A 116 6.94 -6.46 2.31
N PRO A 117 7.81 -7.04 3.17
CA PRO A 117 7.37 -7.63 4.44
C PRO A 117 6.69 -6.64 5.40
N GLU A 118 7.09 -5.37 5.41
CA GLU A 118 6.42 -4.33 6.20
C GLU A 118 5.01 -4.06 5.68
N GLN A 119 4.80 -4.13 4.37
CA GLN A 119 3.48 -3.98 3.78
C GLN A 119 2.58 -5.16 4.09
N LEU A 120 3.11 -6.40 4.00
CA LEU A 120 2.39 -7.58 4.45
C LEU A 120 2.02 -7.48 5.93
N ASN A 121 2.94 -7.01 6.78
CA ASN A 121 2.63 -6.79 8.20
C ASN A 121 1.59 -5.68 8.40
N SER A 122 1.66 -4.58 7.65
CA SER A 122 0.61 -3.55 7.66
C SER A 122 -0.74 -4.16 7.28
N ILE A 123 -0.78 -5.01 6.26
CA ILE A 123 -1.99 -5.71 5.84
C ILE A 123 -2.48 -6.65 6.93
N LYS A 124 -1.59 -7.37 7.62
CA LYS A 124 -1.96 -8.21 8.77
C LYS A 124 -2.71 -7.38 9.82
N TYR A 125 -2.18 -6.21 10.19
CA TYR A 125 -2.79 -5.36 11.21
C TYR A 125 -4.07 -4.68 10.73
N SER A 126 -4.18 -4.36 9.44
CA SER A 126 -5.35 -3.68 8.87
C SER A 126 -6.46 -4.63 8.40
N PHE A 127 -6.14 -5.85 7.96
CA PHE A 127 -7.07 -6.76 7.25
C PHE A 127 -7.09 -8.19 7.79
N GLY A 128 -6.24 -8.53 8.76
CA GLY A 128 -6.14 -9.84 9.39
C GLY A 128 -5.05 -10.74 8.81
N GLU A 129 -4.73 -11.81 9.55
CA GLU A 129 -3.69 -12.77 9.17
C GLU A 129 -4.03 -13.48 7.85
N ASP A 130 -5.28 -13.91 7.69
CA ASP A 130 -5.81 -14.57 6.50
C ASP A 130 -5.60 -13.76 5.22
N GLN A 131 -5.80 -12.44 5.27
CA GLN A 131 -5.62 -11.58 4.10
C GLN A 131 -4.14 -11.44 3.73
N ARG A 132 -3.26 -11.34 4.72
CA ARG A 132 -1.81 -11.27 4.53
C ARG A 132 -1.28 -12.59 3.96
N ASP A 133 -1.77 -13.72 4.47
CA ASP A 133 -1.37 -15.05 3.97
C ASP A 133 -1.95 -15.33 2.57
N LEU A 134 -3.18 -14.90 2.29
CA LEU A 134 -3.75 -14.95 0.93
C LEU A 134 -2.90 -14.13 -0.06
N ILE A 135 -2.54 -12.89 0.27
CA ILE A 135 -1.72 -12.04 -0.61
C ILE A 135 -0.34 -12.65 -0.85
N ARG A 136 0.27 -13.24 0.20
CA ARG A 136 1.54 -13.94 0.07
C ARG A 136 1.45 -15.14 -0.86
N SER A 137 0.43 -15.97 -0.69
CA SER A 137 0.17 -17.13 -1.56
C SER A 137 -0.09 -16.70 -3.00
N VAL A 138 -0.92 -15.68 -3.20
CA VAL A 138 -1.21 -15.15 -4.54
C VAL A 138 0.02 -14.52 -5.19
N TYR A 139 0.87 -13.83 -4.43
CA TYR A 139 2.16 -13.34 -4.95
C TYR A 139 3.00 -14.49 -5.51
N ALA A 140 3.14 -15.57 -4.74
CA ALA A 140 3.89 -16.76 -5.16
C ALA A 140 3.30 -17.37 -6.44
N ASP A 141 1.96 -17.50 -6.49
CA ASP A 141 1.26 -18.04 -7.66
C ASP A 141 1.48 -17.17 -8.91
N LEU A 142 1.38 -15.84 -8.77
CA LEU A 142 1.64 -14.89 -9.85
C LEU A 142 3.11 -14.96 -10.30
N ARG A 143 4.05 -15.07 -9.35
CA ARG A 143 5.50 -15.16 -9.62
C ARG A 143 5.85 -16.41 -10.41
N LEU A 144 5.33 -17.57 -10.00
CA LEU A 144 5.50 -18.83 -10.72
C LEU A 144 4.88 -18.77 -12.11
N LEU A 145 3.65 -18.24 -12.20
CA LEU A 145 2.97 -18.08 -13.47
C LEU A 145 3.77 -17.21 -14.46
N GLU A 146 4.35 -16.10 -13.98
CA GLU A 146 5.18 -15.21 -14.80
C GLU A 146 6.47 -15.89 -15.24
N PHE A 147 7.11 -16.60 -14.31
CA PHE A 147 8.37 -17.27 -14.59
C PHE A 147 8.17 -18.39 -15.62
N PHE A 148 7.19 -19.27 -15.40
CA PHE A 148 6.88 -20.38 -16.29
C PHE A 148 6.44 -19.93 -17.70
N ALA A 149 5.78 -18.77 -17.81
CA ALA A 149 5.42 -18.19 -19.10
C ALA A 149 6.56 -17.39 -19.78
N SER A 150 7.80 -17.45 -19.26
CA SER A 150 8.93 -16.67 -19.75
C SER A 150 10.01 -17.50 -20.44
N GLU A 151 10.74 -16.89 -21.39
CA GLU A 151 11.92 -17.51 -22.02
C GLU A 151 13.04 -17.85 -21.01
N ARG A 152 13.02 -17.23 -19.82
CA ARG A 152 13.99 -17.51 -18.74
C ARG A 152 13.78 -18.91 -18.18
N TYR A 153 12.52 -19.38 -18.11
CA TYR A 153 12.21 -20.73 -17.68
C TYR A 153 12.77 -21.77 -18.66
N ASP A 154 12.54 -21.59 -19.96
CA ASP A 154 13.05 -22.50 -21.00
C ASP A 154 14.58 -22.66 -20.92
N ALA A 155 15.30 -21.56 -20.71
CA ALA A 155 16.74 -21.55 -20.56
C ALA A 155 17.23 -22.20 -19.26
N ALA A 156 16.45 -22.09 -18.18
CA ALA A 156 16.77 -22.65 -16.88
C ALA A 156 16.50 -24.16 -16.81
N VAL A 157 15.34 -24.61 -17.30
CA VAL A 157 14.94 -26.03 -17.26
C VAL A 157 15.84 -26.89 -18.14
N ALA A 158 16.37 -26.34 -19.25
CA ALA A 158 17.34 -27.02 -20.12
C ALA A 158 18.67 -27.37 -19.43
N LYS A 159 18.97 -26.77 -18.28
CA LYS A 159 20.18 -27.03 -17.48
C LYS A 159 19.96 -28.06 -16.37
N LEU A 160 18.73 -28.56 -16.20
CA LEU A 160 18.37 -29.53 -15.16
C LEU A 160 18.48 -30.97 -15.66
N ASP A 161 18.74 -31.88 -14.73
CA ASP A 161 18.68 -33.33 -14.97
C ASP A 161 17.25 -33.77 -15.31
N GLY A 162 17.11 -34.86 -16.08
CA GLY A 162 15.82 -35.29 -16.67
C GLY A 162 14.67 -35.43 -15.67
N ASP A 163 14.90 -35.98 -14.48
CA ASP A 163 13.85 -36.14 -13.46
C ASP A 163 13.45 -34.80 -12.83
N LEU A 164 14.39 -33.86 -12.66
CA LEU A 164 14.13 -32.53 -12.13
C LEU A 164 13.45 -31.64 -13.18
N ALA A 165 13.89 -31.74 -14.43
CA ALA A 165 13.23 -31.09 -15.55
C ALA A 165 11.79 -31.59 -15.73
N ALA A 166 11.55 -32.90 -15.58
CA ALA A 166 10.20 -33.46 -15.62
C ALA A 166 9.30 -32.89 -14.51
N ALA A 167 9.81 -32.80 -13.27
CA ALA A 167 9.06 -32.20 -12.16
C ALA A 167 8.75 -30.71 -12.39
N ALA A 168 9.73 -29.95 -12.93
CA ALA A 168 9.55 -28.54 -13.25
C ALA A 168 8.55 -28.32 -14.41
N ASN A 169 8.56 -29.16 -15.44
CA ASN A 169 7.61 -29.09 -16.56
C ASN A 169 6.19 -29.48 -16.12
N GLU A 170 6.05 -30.41 -15.18
CA GLU A 170 4.74 -30.74 -14.62
C GLU A 170 4.13 -29.57 -13.85
N LEU A 171 4.94 -28.82 -13.09
CA LEU A 171 4.50 -27.57 -12.46
C LEU A 171 4.17 -26.48 -13.47
N GLU A 172 4.98 -26.31 -14.51
CA GLU A 172 4.71 -25.34 -15.57
C GLU A 172 3.36 -25.60 -16.23
N ALA A 173 3.06 -26.86 -16.60
CA ALA A 173 1.78 -27.24 -17.18
C ALA A 173 0.60 -27.00 -16.21
N ASP A 174 0.77 -27.28 -14.92
CA ASP A 174 -0.26 -27.01 -13.91
C ASP A 174 -0.54 -25.51 -13.74
N TYR A 175 0.51 -24.71 -13.54
CA TYR A 175 0.38 -23.26 -13.32
C TYR A 175 -0.16 -22.53 -14.55
N THR A 176 0.35 -22.83 -15.74
CA THR A 176 -0.14 -22.23 -16.98
C THR A 176 -1.58 -22.66 -17.30
N GLY A 177 -1.95 -23.89 -16.95
CA GLY A 177 -3.31 -24.41 -17.04
C GLY A 177 -4.30 -23.74 -16.06
N ARG A 178 -3.81 -23.30 -14.89
CA ARG A 178 -4.60 -22.61 -13.85
C ARG A 178 -4.51 -21.07 -13.89
N LYS A 179 -4.00 -20.48 -14.98
CA LYS A 179 -3.80 -19.02 -15.09
C LYS A 179 -5.05 -18.19 -14.74
N ASP A 180 -6.24 -18.62 -15.19
CA ASP A 180 -7.48 -17.87 -14.98
C ASP A 180 -7.94 -17.97 -13.52
N GLU A 181 -7.69 -19.11 -12.87
CA GLU A 181 -7.93 -19.30 -11.43
C GLU A 181 -6.99 -18.43 -10.59
N ILE A 182 -5.69 -18.42 -10.92
CA ILE A 182 -4.68 -17.60 -10.25
C ILE A 182 -5.03 -16.11 -10.40
N TRP A 183 -5.45 -15.69 -11.60
CA TRP A 183 -5.91 -14.33 -11.83
C TRP A 183 -7.18 -14.01 -11.05
N ALA A 184 -8.15 -14.91 -11.00
CA ALA A 184 -9.36 -14.74 -10.20
C ALA A 184 -9.05 -14.61 -8.70
N LYS A 185 -8.11 -15.40 -8.17
CA LYS A 185 -7.63 -15.29 -6.78
C LYS A 185 -7.02 -13.91 -6.51
N TRP A 186 -6.19 -13.41 -7.43
CA TRP A 186 -5.67 -12.04 -7.35
C TRP A 186 -6.75 -10.97 -7.40
N MET A 187 -7.75 -11.15 -8.25
CA MET A 187 -8.90 -10.23 -8.33
C MET A 187 -9.80 -10.30 -7.09
N GLY A 188 -9.83 -11.45 -6.39
CA GLY A 188 -10.56 -11.66 -5.14
C GLY A 188 -9.87 -11.12 -3.89
N VAL A 189 -8.62 -10.64 -3.99
CA VAL A 189 -7.98 -9.86 -2.93
C VAL A 189 -8.75 -8.54 -2.78
N LYS A 190 -9.08 -8.16 -1.54
CA LYS A 190 -9.70 -6.86 -1.21
C LYS A 190 -9.00 -5.75 -1.99
N MET A 191 -9.76 -4.93 -2.74
CA MET A 191 -9.19 -3.97 -3.67
C MET A 191 -8.18 -3.03 -3.00
N TYR A 192 -8.43 -2.66 -1.75
CA TYR A 192 -7.48 -1.88 -0.93
C TYR A 192 -6.16 -2.58 -0.70
N ALA A 193 -6.19 -3.80 -0.17
CA ALA A 193 -4.99 -4.57 0.09
C ALA A 193 -4.24 -4.85 -1.22
N ARG A 194 -4.97 -5.07 -2.31
CA ARG A 194 -4.44 -5.17 -3.67
C ARG A 194 -3.72 -3.89 -4.11
N ARG A 195 -4.31 -2.71 -3.90
CA ARG A 195 -3.67 -1.41 -4.21
C ARG A 195 -2.38 -1.23 -3.42
N VAL A 196 -2.39 -1.51 -2.11
CA VAL A 196 -1.20 -1.38 -1.25
C VAL A 196 0.00 -2.10 -1.85
N VAL A 197 -0.19 -3.38 -2.20
CA VAL A 197 0.91 -4.21 -2.67
C VAL A 197 1.17 -4.06 -4.16
N ALA A 198 0.17 -3.74 -4.98
CA ALA A 198 0.35 -3.57 -6.43
C ALA A 198 1.24 -2.37 -6.80
N TYR A 199 1.23 -1.33 -5.97
CA TYR A 199 2.12 -0.19 -6.16
C TYR A 199 3.54 -0.45 -5.66
N ASP A 200 3.80 -1.60 -5.06
CA ASP A 200 5.10 -1.97 -4.53
C ASP A 200 6.00 -2.69 -5.55
N GLN A 201 7.31 -2.53 -5.33
CA GLN A 201 8.35 -3.23 -6.05
C GLN A 201 8.67 -4.55 -5.31
N PRO A 202 7.70 -5.48 -5.31
CA PRO A 202 7.94 -6.62 -6.19
C PRO A 202 6.77 -6.97 -7.12
N PHE A 203 5.56 -6.49 -6.84
CA PHE A 203 4.37 -6.78 -7.62
C PHE A 203 4.30 -6.00 -8.93
N LYS A 204 4.73 -4.74 -8.93
CA LYS A 204 4.58 -3.85 -10.09
C LYS A 204 5.25 -4.40 -11.36
N PRO A 205 6.52 -4.88 -11.33
CA PRO A 205 7.13 -5.51 -12.49
C PRO A 205 6.50 -6.86 -12.84
N LEU A 206 6.13 -7.65 -11.82
CA LEU A 206 5.52 -8.96 -11.97
C LEU A 206 4.19 -8.89 -12.74
N LEU A 207 3.29 -8.03 -12.29
CA LEU A 207 1.97 -7.82 -12.89
C LEU A 207 2.09 -7.27 -14.32
N ARG A 208 3.08 -6.40 -14.58
CA ARG A 208 3.41 -5.93 -15.94
C ARG A 208 3.91 -7.08 -16.84
N GLY A 209 4.76 -7.96 -16.32
CA GLY A 209 5.26 -9.15 -17.01
C GLY A 209 4.13 -10.11 -17.42
N LEU A 210 3.28 -10.47 -16.46
CA LEU A 210 2.12 -11.33 -16.67
C LEU A 210 1.18 -10.78 -17.74
N ARG A 211 0.88 -9.47 -17.70
CA ARG A 211 0.06 -8.82 -18.73
C ARG A 211 0.65 -8.98 -20.12
N LYS A 212 1.95 -8.69 -20.25
CA LYS A 212 2.67 -8.82 -21.53
C LYS A 212 2.63 -10.26 -22.05
N GLN A 213 2.89 -11.24 -21.18
CA GLN A 213 2.92 -12.66 -21.54
C GLN A 213 1.55 -13.20 -21.95
N PHE A 214 0.49 -12.82 -21.25
CA PHE A 214 -0.86 -13.25 -21.57
C PHE A 214 -1.56 -12.44 -22.67
N GLY A 215 -0.84 -11.50 -23.30
CA GLY A 215 -1.40 -10.64 -24.34
C GLY A 215 -2.54 -9.77 -23.83
N MET A 216 -2.60 -9.50 -22.52
CA MET A 216 -3.51 -8.51 -21.96
C MET A 216 -3.08 -7.16 -22.51
N LYS A 217 -3.94 -6.55 -23.32
CA LYS A 217 -3.65 -5.27 -23.98
C LYS A 217 -3.46 -4.22 -22.89
N GLU A 218 -2.21 -3.82 -22.66
CA GLU A 218 -1.93 -2.64 -21.84
C GLU A 218 -2.63 -1.46 -22.52
N PRO A 219 -3.43 -0.67 -21.78
CA PRO A 219 -3.93 0.56 -22.35
C PRO A 219 -2.77 1.40 -22.83
N GLU A 220 -2.97 2.10 -23.93
CA GLU A 220 -1.94 2.99 -24.42
C GLU A 220 -1.63 4.02 -23.34
N LYS A 221 -0.35 4.14 -22.97
CA LYS A 221 0.09 5.11 -21.97
C LYS A 221 -0.42 6.49 -22.34
N ILE A 222 -1.04 7.16 -21.38
CA ILE A 222 -1.56 8.50 -21.60
C ILE A 222 -0.79 9.45 -20.71
N THR A 223 -0.02 10.32 -21.37
CA THR A 223 0.66 11.40 -20.68
C THR A 223 -0.35 12.38 -20.10
N TRP A 224 0.04 13.09 -19.03
CA TRP A 224 -0.78 14.14 -18.42
C TRP A 224 -1.31 15.14 -19.45
N GLU A 225 -0.48 15.53 -20.41
CA GLU A 225 -0.86 16.46 -21.48
C GLU A 225 -1.91 15.88 -22.45
N ALA A 226 -1.82 14.59 -22.74
CA ALA A 226 -2.74 13.88 -23.63
C ALA A 226 -4.03 13.43 -22.93
N ALA A 227 -4.03 13.35 -21.59
CA ALA A 227 -5.17 12.95 -20.78
C ALA A 227 -6.33 13.96 -20.77
N HIS A 228 -6.14 15.16 -21.31
CA HIS A 228 -7.06 16.28 -21.17
C HIS A 228 -7.59 16.78 -22.51
N ASP A 229 -8.91 16.86 -22.64
CA ASP A 229 -9.55 17.56 -23.75
C ASP A 229 -9.23 19.06 -23.75
N ALA A 230 -9.41 19.69 -24.91
CA ALA A 230 -9.05 21.09 -25.16
C ALA A 230 -9.51 22.10 -24.07
N PRO A 231 -10.73 22.02 -23.51
CA PRO A 231 -11.15 22.93 -22.45
C PRO A 231 -10.31 22.85 -21.17
N PHE A 232 -9.72 21.68 -20.88
CA PHE A 232 -8.99 21.42 -19.65
C PHE A 232 -7.49 21.65 -19.77
N LYS A 233 -6.92 21.56 -20.99
CA LYS A 233 -5.46 21.67 -21.23
C LYS A 233 -4.80 22.89 -20.58
N GLY A 234 -5.47 24.04 -20.63
CA GLY A 234 -4.98 25.27 -20.02
C GLY A 234 -4.89 25.19 -18.48
N TRP A 235 -5.81 24.48 -17.84
CA TRP A 235 -5.80 24.25 -16.40
C TRP A 235 -4.83 23.14 -16.02
N ALA A 236 -4.83 22.03 -16.76
CA ALA A 236 -3.88 20.93 -16.59
C ALA A 236 -2.43 21.41 -16.66
N SER A 237 -2.10 22.31 -17.59
CA SER A 237 -0.76 22.91 -17.70
C SER A 237 -0.42 23.84 -16.53
N GLN A 238 -1.41 24.54 -15.98
CA GLN A 238 -1.19 25.38 -14.79
C GLN A 238 -0.91 24.52 -13.55
N ILE A 239 -1.65 23.42 -13.38
CA ILE A 239 -1.41 22.45 -12.29
C ILE A 239 -0.02 21.82 -12.45
N ASP A 240 0.35 21.39 -13.65
CA ASP A 240 1.64 20.74 -13.89
C ASP A 240 2.86 21.63 -13.57
N LYS A 241 2.70 22.95 -13.76
CA LYS A 241 3.74 23.97 -13.47
C LYS A 241 3.78 24.42 -12.01
N ASP A 242 2.74 24.14 -11.23
CA ASP A 242 2.65 24.47 -9.81
C ASP A 242 2.84 23.19 -9.00
N GLU A 243 4.08 22.92 -8.58
CA GLU A 243 4.44 21.65 -7.91
C GLU A 243 3.63 21.42 -6.62
N GLU A 244 3.32 22.49 -5.88
CA GLU A 244 2.51 22.40 -4.66
C GLU A 244 1.07 22.00 -4.99
N LEU A 245 0.47 22.65 -5.99
CA LEU A 245 -0.88 22.32 -6.43
C LEU A 245 -0.94 20.91 -7.04
N PHE A 246 0.08 20.52 -7.82
CA PHE A 246 0.18 19.19 -8.40
C PHE A 246 0.20 18.11 -7.31
N LYS A 247 1.04 18.29 -6.27
CA LYS A 247 1.10 17.38 -5.12
C LYS A 247 -0.22 17.35 -4.37
N MET A 248 -0.84 18.51 -4.16
CA MET A 248 -2.10 18.64 -3.43
C MET A 248 -3.23 17.85 -4.11
N VAL A 249 -3.43 18.02 -5.42
CA VAL A 249 -4.57 17.39 -6.13
C VAL A 249 -4.29 15.97 -6.62
N ASN A 250 -3.02 15.53 -6.68
CA ASN A 250 -2.67 14.18 -7.14
C ASN A 250 -2.09 13.27 -6.06
N ASN A 251 -1.72 13.81 -4.89
CA ASN A 251 -1.12 13.09 -3.77
C ASN A 251 0.13 12.26 -4.14
N VAL A 252 0.96 12.78 -5.06
CA VAL A 252 2.22 12.17 -5.49
C VAL A 252 3.38 13.02 -4.98
N ALA A 253 3.87 12.70 -3.78
CA ALA A 253 4.90 13.51 -3.12
C ALA A 253 6.28 13.36 -3.80
N ASP A 254 6.66 12.14 -4.15
CA ASP A 254 7.99 11.80 -4.67
C ASP A 254 8.17 12.16 -6.16
N LEU A 255 9.35 12.65 -6.53
CA LEU A 255 9.65 13.12 -7.89
C LEU A 255 9.61 12.00 -8.94
N GLN A 256 10.05 10.79 -8.61
CA GLN A 256 9.98 9.63 -9.49
C GLN A 256 8.52 9.25 -9.72
N ALA A 257 7.73 9.12 -8.65
CA ALA A 257 6.30 8.82 -8.74
C ALA A 257 5.53 9.89 -9.53
N GLN A 258 5.86 11.17 -9.36
CA GLN A 258 5.28 12.24 -10.17
C GLN A 258 5.65 12.11 -11.65
N THR A 259 6.91 11.77 -11.96
CA THR A 259 7.36 11.58 -13.34
C THR A 259 6.65 10.40 -14.00
N GLU A 260 6.53 9.29 -13.30
CA GLU A 260 5.77 8.13 -13.77
C GLU A 260 4.31 8.50 -14.02
N PHE A 261 3.67 9.21 -13.09
CA PHE A 261 2.28 9.65 -13.25
C PHE A 261 2.09 10.61 -14.43
N ARG A 262 3.06 11.50 -14.69
CA ARG A 262 3.02 12.40 -15.86
C ARG A 262 3.16 11.65 -17.19
N LEU A 263 3.93 10.56 -17.19
CA LEU A 263 4.14 9.72 -18.38
C LEU A 263 2.99 8.73 -18.60
N ASP A 264 2.30 8.34 -17.53
CA ASP A 264 1.17 7.42 -17.56
C ASP A 264 0.17 7.75 -16.43
N THR A 265 -0.81 8.58 -16.77
CA THR A 265 -1.75 9.17 -15.80
C THR A 265 -2.90 8.22 -15.43
N HIS A 266 -3.12 7.16 -16.21
CA HIS A 266 -4.24 6.20 -16.06
C HIS A 266 -5.61 6.85 -15.85
N ALA A 267 -5.78 8.08 -16.31
CA ALA A 267 -7.05 8.80 -16.25
C ALA A 267 -7.21 9.71 -17.46
N ARG A 268 -8.47 9.96 -17.83
CA ARG A 268 -8.86 10.82 -18.95
C ARG A 268 -9.92 11.82 -18.47
N TRP A 269 -9.78 13.08 -18.89
CA TRP A 269 -10.76 14.14 -18.68
C TRP A 269 -11.30 14.58 -20.03
N ALA A 270 -12.46 14.03 -20.38
CA ALA A 270 -13.06 14.16 -21.70
C ALA A 270 -14.41 14.88 -21.62
N MET A 271 -14.70 15.74 -22.59
CA MET A 271 -16.04 16.30 -22.79
C MET A 271 -16.94 15.25 -23.45
N GLU A 272 -18.22 15.24 -23.09
CA GLU A 272 -19.24 14.41 -23.74
C GLU A 272 -19.16 14.53 -25.27
N GLY A 273 -18.98 13.38 -25.94
CA GLY A 273 -18.81 13.28 -27.39
C GLY A 273 -17.36 13.36 -27.90
N SER A 274 -16.37 13.43 -27.01
CA SER A 274 -14.95 13.39 -27.38
C SER A 274 -14.52 12.01 -27.89
N ASP A 275 -13.58 12.00 -28.84
CA ASP A 275 -12.94 10.80 -29.36
C ASP A 275 -12.02 10.13 -28.32
N MET A 276 -11.69 10.83 -27.22
CA MET A 276 -10.94 10.28 -26.10
C MET A 276 -11.75 9.30 -25.24
N ILE A 277 -13.09 9.29 -25.39
CA ILE A 277 -13.97 8.43 -24.60
C ILE A 277 -13.88 6.99 -25.14
N PRO A 278 -13.43 6.02 -24.32
CA PRO A 278 -13.41 4.62 -24.72
C PRO A 278 -14.80 4.12 -25.13
N ALA A 279 -14.86 3.14 -26.04
CA ALA A 279 -16.15 2.60 -26.50
C ALA A 279 -17.03 2.08 -25.36
N ALA A 280 -16.42 1.47 -24.33
CA ALA A 280 -17.09 0.97 -23.13
C ALA A 280 -17.66 2.08 -22.21
N ALA A 281 -17.24 3.33 -22.41
CA ALA A 281 -17.60 4.48 -21.59
C ALA A 281 -18.63 5.42 -22.26
N LYS A 282 -19.10 5.10 -23.49
CA LYS A 282 -19.95 6.02 -24.26
C LYS A 282 -21.33 6.27 -23.66
N ASP A 283 -21.87 5.29 -22.95
CA ASP A 283 -23.23 5.33 -22.38
C ASP A 283 -23.23 5.67 -20.88
N VAL A 284 -22.10 6.17 -20.36
CA VAL A 284 -21.98 6.58 -18.96
C VAL A 284 -22.93 7.73 -18.68
N GLU A 285 -23.75 7.58 -17.65
CA GLU A 285 -24.65 8.63 -17.18
C GLU A 285 -23.86 9.74 -16.48
N ILE A 286 -24.21 10.98 -16.82
CA ILE A 286 -23.62 12.16 -16.20
C ILE A 286 -24.46 12.54 -14.99
N ASP A 287 -23.83 12.53 -13.83
CA ASP A 287 -24.43 13.05 -12.61
C ASP A 287 -24.53 14.59 -12.72
N GLU A 288 -25.73 15.13 -12.56
CA GLU A 288 -26.00 16.56 -12.72
C GLU A 288 -25.41 17.42 -11.58
N GLU A 289 -25.18 16.83 -10.40
CA GLU A 289 -24.64 17.51 -9.21
C GLU A 289 -23.13 17.75 -9.34
N VAL A 290 -22.38 16.72 -9.77
CA VAL A 290 -20.94 16.86 -10.06
C VAL A 290 -20.65 17.36 -11.48
N GLY A 291 -21.59 17.14 -12.39
CA GLY A 291 -21.53 17.55 -13.79
C GLY A 291 -20.59 16.70 -14.68
N TYR A 292 -20.15 15.54 -14.18
CA TYR A 292 -19.44 14.52 -14.94
C TYR A 292 -19.96 13.11 -14.60
N GLY A 293 -19.86 12.21 -15.58
CA GLY A 293 -20.00 10.78 -15.38
C GLY A 293 -18.65 10.10 -15.21
N LEU A 294 -18.62 8.93 -14.58
CA LEU A 294 -17.41 8.16 -14.31
C LEU A 294 -17.46 6.80 -15.00
N HIS A 295 -16.46 6.49 -15.82
CA HIS A 295 -16.18 5.12 -16.24
C HIS A 295 -14.91 4.62 -15.56
N ARG A 296 -15.00 3.43 -14.96
CA ARG A 296 -13.86 2.74 -14.37
C ARG A 296 -13.65 1.43 -15.11
N GLU A 297 -12.42 1.24 -15.58
CA GLU A 297 -11.96 -0.04 -16.10
C GLU A 297 -10.90 -0.59 -15.14
N ASP A 298 -11.18 -1.74 -14.52
CA ASP A 298 -10.18 -2.46 -13.74
C ASP A 298 -9.31 -3.27 -14.69
N LEU A 299 -8.06 -2.86 -14.82
CA LEU A 299 -7.09 -3.48 -15.71
C LEU A 299 -6.40 -4.67 -15.03
N GLY A 300 -6.78 -4.98 -13.79
CA GLY A 300 -6.11 -5.90 -12.90
C GLY A 300 -4.85 -5.30 -12.28
N GLY A 301 -4.09 -6.11 -11.56
CA GLY A 301 -2.81 -5.68 -10.98
C GLY A 301 -2.82 -4.37 -10.18
N GLY A 302 -3.95 -3.99 -9.56
CA GLY A 302 -4.11 -2.71 -8.84
C GLY A 302 -4.17 -1.46 -9.72
N TYR A 303 -4.05 -1.60 -11.05
CA TYR A 303 -4.21 -0.50 -12.00
C TYR A 303 -5.67 -0.34 -12.40
N GLN A 304 -6.13 0.90 -12.37
CA GLN A 304 -7.46 1.26 -12.84
C GLN A 304 -7.33 2.40 -13.82
N GLU A 305 -8.06 2.31 -14.92
CA GLU A 305 -8.26 3.44 -15.79
C GLU A 305 -9.58 4.15 -15.44
N ILE A 306 -9.49 5.46 -15.24
CA ILE A 306 -10.64 6.28 -14.90
C ILE A 306 -10.89 7.29 -16.01
N THR A 307 -12.05 7.22 -16.65
CA THR A 307 -12.49 8.23 -17.63
C THR A 307 -13.59 9.08 -17.02
N PHE A 308 -13.30 10.37 -16.83
CA PHE A 308 -14.27 11.39 -16.45
C PHE A 308 -14.89 12.00 -17.71
N ILE A 309 -16.22 11.95 -17.81
CA ILE A 309 -16.97 12.44 -18.97
C ILE A 309 -17.81 13.64 -18.54
N PHE A 310 -17.36 14.84 -18.90
CA PHE A 310 -17.98 16.11 -18.50
C PHE A 310 -19.14 16.48 -19.40
N SER A 311 -20.22 16.99 -18.81
CA SER A 311 -21.34 17.51 -19.58
C SER A 311 -20.93 18.66 -20.49
N LYS A 312 -21.30 18.60 -21.77
CA LYS A 312 -21.16 19.73 -22.71
C LYS A 312 -21.93 20.98 -22.29
N LYS A 313 -22.86 20.85 -21.33
CA LYS A 313 -23.63 21.96 -20.76
C LYS A 313 -22.79 22.79 -19.77
N LEU A 314 -21.77 22.21 -19.15
CA LEU A 314 -20.88 22.91 -18.22
C LEU A 314 -19.96 23.88 -18.96
N LYS A 315 -19.81 25.09 -18.40
CA LYS A 315 -18.92 26.14 -18.91
C LYS A 315 -18.35 26.99 -17.78
N GLY A 316 -17.26 27.70 -18.04
CA GLY A 316 -16.66 28.67 -17.13
C GLY A 316 -16.33 28.05 -15.77
N ASN A 317 -16.67 28.75 -14.69
CA ASN A 317 -16.33 28.34 -13.33
C ASN A 317 -16.96 27.00 -12.92
N LYS A 318 -18.17 26.67 -13.39
CA LYS A 318 -18.79 25.37 -13.11
C LYS A 318 -18.01 24.21 -13.72
N LEU A 319 -17.51 24.38 -14.95
CA LEU A 319 -16.65 23.37 -15.58
C LEU A 319 -15.30 23.25 -14.87
N LYS A 320 -14.74 24.39 -14.45
CA LYS A 320 -13.47 24.44 -13.71
C LYS A 320 -13.58 23.75 -12.34
N GLU A 321 -14.67 24.01 -11.60
CA GLU A 321 -14.97 23.38 -10.32
C GLU A 321 -15.11 21.86 -10.48
N ALA A 322 -15.92 21.40 -11.43
CA ALA A 322 -16.09 19.99 -11.74
C ALA A 322 -14.75 19.31 -12.09
N TYR A 323 -13.93 19.99 -12.92
CA TYR A 323 -12.60 19.49 -13.29
C TYR A 323 -11.68 19.34 -12.08
N LEU A 324 -11.55 20.37 -11.23
CA LEU A 324 -10.72 20.29 -10.03
C LEU A 324 -11.23 19.23 -9.05
N ARG A 325 -12.55 19.15 -8.84
CA ARG A 325 -13.16 18.10 -8.00
C ARG A 325 -12.82 16.71 -8.52
N SER A 326 -12.83 16.49 -9.84
CA SER A 326 -12.51 15.19 -10.43
C SER A 326 -11.05 14.75 -10.21
N LEU A 327 -10.11 15.70 -10.14
CA LEU A 327 -8.70 15.39 -9.82
C LEU A 327 -8.58 14.84 -8.39
N ILE A 328 -9.21 15.54 -7.44
CA ILE A 328 -9.25 15.14 -6.03
C ILE A 328 -10.02 13.82 -5.89
N TYR A 329 -11.16 13.66 -6.58
CA TYR A 329 -11.93 12.42 -6.58
C TYR A 329 -11.05 11.23 -6.98
N ARG A 330 -10.33 11.34 -8.11
CA ARG A 330 -9.41 10.28 -8.57
C ARG A 330 -8.38 9.94 -7.49
N GLN A 331 -7.82 10.97 -6.86
CA GLN A 331 -6.83 10.82 -5.81
C GLN A 331 -7.39 10.10 -4.58
N VAL A 332 -8.50 10.57 -4.02
CA VAL A 332 -9.16 9.97 -2.84
C VAL A 332 -9.55 8.53 -3.12
N PHE A 333 -10.09 8.27 -4.31
CA PHE A 333 -10.47 6.93 -4.72
C PHE A 333 -9.30 5.95 -4.69
N SER A 334 -8.07 6.44 -4.89
CA SER A 334 -6.84 5.66 -4.78
C SER A 334 -6.11 5.81 -3.43
N ASP A 335 -6.63 6.64 -2.52
CA ASP A 335 -5.97 6.98 -1.24
C ASP A 335 -6.22 5.91 -0.18
N PHE A 336 -5.29 4.97 -0.13
CA PHE A 336 -5.29 3.89 0.86
C PHE A 336 -5.30 4.41 2.31
N ALA A 337 -4.57 5.49 2.62
CA ALA A 337 -4.44 5.94 4.00
C ALA A 337 -5.79 6.41 4.55
N THR A 338 -6.52 7.19 3.75
CA THR A 338 -7.87 7.64 4.09
C THR A 338 -8.82 6.47 4.26
N LEU A 339 -8.83 5.53 3.33
CA LEU A 339 -9.82 4.46 3.31
C LEU A 339 -9.53 3.36 4.33
N SER A 340 -8.26 3.09 4.63
CA SER A 340 -7.87 2.22 5.75
C SER A 340 -8.21 2.84 7.10
N ALA A 341 -7.98 4.14 7.29
CA ALA A 341 -8.31 4.81 8.54
C ALA A 341 -9.83 4.85 8.79
N ALA A 342 -10.63 5.04 7.73
CA ALA A 342 -12.10 5.00 7.81
C ALA A 342 -12.66 3.61 8.11
N GLY A 343 -11.90 2.55 7.82
CA GLY A 343 -12.33 1.17 7.96
C GLY A 343 -12.84 0.78 9.35
N GLY A 344 -12.36 1.44 10.41
CA GLY A 344 -12.79 1.19 11.78
C GLY A 344 -14.30 1.37 12.04
N ASP A 345 -15.04 1.97 11.10
CA ASP A 345 -16.49 2.12 11.21
C ASP A 345 -17.30 0.92 10.71
N PHE A 346 -16.66 -0.10 10.14
CA PHE A 346 -17.35 -1.28 9.63
C PHE A 346 -17.00 -2.51 10.47
N GLU A 347 -17.91 -3.49 10.56
CA GLU A 347 -17.67 -4.72 11.34
C GLU A 347 -16.40 -5.47 10.89
N GLY A 348 -16.08 -5.40 9.60
CA GLY A 348 -14.86 -5.99 9.03
C GLY A 348 -13.59 -5.15 9.23
N GLY A 349 -13.65 -4.02 9.93
CA GLY A 349 -12.54 -3.09 10.13
C GLY A 349 -12.06 -2.40 8.85
N GLN A 350 -12.89 -2.37 7.80
CA GLN A 350 -12.53 -1.87 6.48
C GLN A 350 -13.71 -1.22 5.76
N VAL A 351 -13.43 -0.23 4.91
CA VAL A 351 -14.41 0.28 3.95
C VAL A 351 -14.64 -0.82 2.90
N PRO A 352 -15.89 -1.24 2.65
CA PRO A 352 -16.21 -2.13 1.53
C PRO A 352 -15.87 -1.49 0.17
N ASP A 353 -15.31 -2.28 -0.75
CA ASP A 353 -14.85 -1.81 -2.08
C ASP A 353 -15.95 -1.11 -2.91
N GLU A 354 -17.22 -1.46 -2.66
CA GLU A 354 -18.41 -0.86 -3.26
C GLU A 354 -18.66 0.59 -2.80
N ASN A 355 -18.12 0.97 -1.64
CA ASN A 355 -18.28 2.29 -1.04
C ASN A 355 -17.15 3.27 -1.40
N ASP A 356 -16.05 2.81 -2.01
CA ASP A 356 -14.96 3.70 -2.48
C ASP A 356 -15.45 4.90 -3.30
N PRO A 357 -16.41 4.74 -4.25
CA PRO A 357 -16.89 5.86 -5.04
C PRO A 357 -17.59 6.91 -4.18
N ASP A 358 -18.27 6.50 -3.11
CA ASP A 358 -19.00 7.40 -2.20
C ASP A 358 -18.03 8.15 -1.28
N TYR A 359 -16.97 7.48 -0.81
CA TYR A 359 -15.87 8.14 -0.11
C TYR A 359 -15.18 9.18 -0.98
N ALA A 360 -14.83 8.83 -2.22
CA ALA A 360 -14.27 9.77 -3.17
C ALA A 360 -15.24 10.92 -3.50
N TYR A 361 -16.54 10.63 -3.60
CA TYR A 361 -17.58 11.63 -3.86
C TYR A 361 -17.65 12.68 -2.76
N CYS A 362 -17.83 12.26 -1.51
CA CYS A 362 -18.02 13.16 -0.38
C CYS A 362 -16.71 13.90 -0.01
N ALA A 363 -15.59 13.17 0.05
CA ALA A 363 -14.33 13.77 0.45
C ALA A 363 -13.76 14.73 -0.61
N SER A 364 -14.00 14.49 -1.91
CA SER A 364 -13.55 15.43 -2.95
C SER A 364 -14.26 16.78 -2.89
N ARG A 365 -15.54 16.82 -2.48
CA ARG A 365 -16.25 18.09 -2.22
C ARG A 365 -15.62 18.82 -1.05
N MET A 366 -15.46 18.12 0.08
CA MET A 366 -14.85 18.67 1.29
C MET A 366 -13.46 19.26 1.03
N ALA A 367 -12.60 18.52 0.33
CA ALA A 367 -11.27 18.97 -0.02
C ALA A 367 -11.27 20.15 -0.99
N LEU A 368 -12.15 20.16 -1.99
CA LEU A 368 -12.25 21.31 -2.91
C LEU A 368 -12.71 22.58 -2.18
N ASP A 369 -13.70 22.46 -1.30
CA ASP A 369 -14.18 23.59 -0.51
C ASP A 369 -13.09 24.13 0.43
N GLY A 370 -12.36 23.25 1.12
CA GLY A 370 -11.18 23.63 1.90
C GLY A 370 -10.12 24.35 1.06
N MET A 371 -9.81 23.82 -0.14
CA MET A 371 -8.88 24.48 -1.05
C MET A 371 -9.33 25.88 -1.45
N ILE A 372 -10.62 26.04 -1.77
CA ILE A 372 -11.17 27.34 -2.17
C ILE A 372 -11.09 28.33 -1.01
N ASN A 373 -11.46 27.92 0.20
CA ASN A 373 -11.45 28.78 1.38
C ASN A 373 -10.03 29.31 1.67
N ASP A 374 -9.03 28.44 1.62
CA ASP A 374 -7.67 28.81 2.06
C ASP A 374 -6.73 29.29 0.97
N PHE A 375 -6.89 28.81 -0.26
CA PHE A 375 -5.91 29.01 -1.33
C PHE A 375 -6.44 29.82 -2.51
N SER A 376 -7.68 30.31 -2.49
CA SER A 376 -8.27 31.09 -3.60
C SER A 376 -7.51 32.37 -3.95
N ASP A 377 -6.89 33.01 -2.96
CA ASP A 377 -6.06 34.20 -3.14
C ASP A 377 -4.67 33.88 -3.71
N ASP A 378 -4.10 32.72 -3.36
CA ASP A 378 -2.73 32.32 -3.72
C ASP A 378 -2.67 31.56 -5.05
N LYS A 379 -3.72 30.81 -5.39
CA LYS A 379 -3.76 29.91 -6.54
C LYS A 379 -4.72 30.46 -7.60
N PRO A 380 -4.22 31.01 -8.73
CA PRO A 380 -5.07 31.60 -9.78
C PRO A 380 -6.17 30.66 -10.32
N LEU A 381 -5.93 29.35 -10.31
CA LEU A 381 -6.92 28.35 -10.73
C LEU A 381 -8.15 28.31 -9.84
N LEU A 382 -8.03 28.66 -8.57
CA LEU A 382 -9.14 28.66 -7.61
C LEU A 382 -9.94 29.97 -7.65
N LYS A 383 -9.38 31.03 -8.22
CA LYS A 383 -10.04 32.35 -8.27
C LYS A 383 -11.41 32.31 -8.92
N GLY A 384 -12.40 32.91 -8.26
CA GLY A 384 -13.79 33.00 -8.72
C GLY A 384 -14.60 31.71 -8.59
N LEU A 385 -14.04 30.67 -7.97
CA LEU A 385 -14.82 29.55 -7.46
C LEU A 385 -15.41 29.93 -6.10
N GLU A 386 -16.56 29.36 -5.77
CA GLU A 386 -17.24 29.56 -4.50
C GLU A 386 -17.34 28.19 -3.80
N ALA A 387 -16.87 28.10 -2.56
CA ALA A 387 -17.03 26.91 -1.75
C ALA A 387 -18.51 26.72 -1.41
N GLN A 388 -18.98 25.46 -1.35
CA GLN A 388 -20.34 25.19 -0.86
C GLN A 388 -20.40 25.33 0.66
N GLN A 389 -19.33 24.96 1.35
CA GLN A 389 -19.14 25.18 2.77
C GLN A 389 -17.94 26.08 3.04
N THR A 390 -18.21 27.23 3.63
CA THR A 390 -17.21 28.25 3.99
C THR A 390 -16.68 28.11 5.43
N ASP A 391 -17.42 27.40 6.28
CA ASP A 391 -17.07 27.13 7.67
C ASP A 391 -16.18 25.89 7.74
N GLU A 392 -14.88 26.11 7.94
CA GLU A 392 -13.86 25.06 7.99
C GLU A 392 -14.17 23.99 9.04
N ASP A 393 -14.76 24.38 10.17
CA ASP A 393 -15.13 23.46 11.26
C ASP A 393 -16.26 22.50 10.85
N LYS A 394 -17.03 22.84 9.80
CA LYS A 394 -18.14 22.03 9.29
C LYS A 394 -17.77 21.13 8.13
N LEU A 395 -16.66 21.37 7.43
CA LEU A 395 -16.25 20.62 6.24
C LEU A 395 -16.26 19.10 6.48
N VAL A 396 -15.60 18.65 7.55
CA VAL A 396 -15.55 17.21 7.90
C VAL A 396 -16.93 16.68 8.29
N THR A 397 -17.72 17.46 9.01
CA THR A 397 -19.05 17.03 9.46
C THR A 397 -19.98 16.79 8.29
N GLU A 398 -20.03 17.71 7.32
CA GLU A 398 -20.87 17.55 6.12
C GLU A 398 -20.39 16.40 5.23
N ALA A 399 -19.07 16.19 5.14
CA ALA A 399 -18.51 15.05 4.41
C ALA A 399 -18.95 13.72 5.03
N VAL A 400 -18.91 13.61 6.37
CA VAL A 400 -19.38 12.42 7.09
C VAL A 400 -20.89 12.23 6.93
N GLU A 401 -21.68 13.30 7.00
CA GLU A 401 -23.13 13.23 6.77
C GLU A 401 -23.44 12.76 5.34
N CYS A 402 -22.71 13.26 4.34
CA CYS A 402 -22.79 12.78 2.97
C CYS A 402 -22.53 11.26 2.87
N ILE A 403 -21.52 10.74 3.58
CA ILE A 403 -21.24 9.29 3.62
C ILE A 403 -22.40 8.52 4.23
N LEU A 404 -22.92 8.97 5.36
CA LEU A 404 -24.01 8.31 6.08
C LEU A 404 -25.32 8.32 5.31
N VAL A 405 -25.51 9.24 4.37
CA VAL A 405 -26.66 9.28 3.44
C VAL A 405 -26.47 8.31 2.28
N ARG A 406 -25.24 8.12 1.80
CA ARG A 406 -24.94 7.27 0.63
C ARG A 406 -24.74 5.80 0.98
N ILE A 407 -24.29 5.51 2.20
CA ILE A 407 -24.08 4.16 2.71
C ILE A 407 -25.19 3.84 3.71
N ASP A 408 -26.16 3.04 3.27
CA ASP A 408 -27.37 2.75 4.04
C ASP A 408 -27.08 1.88 5.28
N GLU A 409 -26.26 0.84 5.12
CA GLU A 409 -26.03 -0.20 6.14
C GLU A 409 -24.54 -0.50 6.34
N GLY A 410 -24.20 -1.17 7.45
CA GLY A 410 -22.86 -1.68 7.73
C GLY A 410 -21.84 -0.66 8.28
N ILE A 411 -22.10 0.64 8.17
CA ILE A 411 -21.30 1.70 8.79
C ILE A 411 -21.79 2.04 10.20
N ASN A 412 -20.85 2.32 11.11
CA ASN A 412 -21.13 2.71 12.49
C ASN A 412 -21.84 4.07 12.52
N ARG A 413 -23.15 4.07 12.80
CA ARG A 413 -23.97 5.28 12.91
C ARG A 413 -23.95 5.92 14.31
N GLY A 414 -23.08 5.44 15.20
CA GLY A 414 -23.03 5.88 16.61
C GLY A 414 -24.26 5.43 17.40
N TYR A 415 -24.40 5.95 18.62
CA TYR A 415 -25.60 5.75 19.44
C TYR A 415 -26.41 7.05 19.53
N PRO A 416 -27.74 7.02 19.29
CA PRO A 416 -28.57 8.22 19.44
C PRO A 416 -28.41 8.83 20.84
N GLY A 417 -27.98 10.10 20.89
CA GLY A 417 -27.81 10.86 22.14
C GLY A 417 -26.47 10.66 22.87
N ASP A 418 -25.51 9.94 22.29
CA ASP A 418 -24.17 9.76 22.86
C ASP A 418 -23.13 10.62 22.09
N GLU A 419 -22.90 11.85 22.57
CA GLU A 419 -21.90 12.76 21.97
C GLU A 419 -20.46 12.24 22.07
N ALA A 420 -20.18 11.30 22.98
CA ALA A 420 -18.86 10.69 23.12
C ALA A 420 -18.60 9.59 22.05
N ARG A 421 -19.65 9.13 21.37
CA ARG A 421 -19.58 8.15 20.28
C ARG A 421 -20.31 8.70 19.05
N PRO A 422 -19.71 9.71 18.38
CA PRO A 422 -20.32 10.30 17.19
C PRO A 422 -20.46 9.26 16.07
N PRO A 423 -21.37 9.47 15.11
CA PRO A 423 -21.44 8.65 13.91
C PRO A 423 -20.12 8.65 13.12
N ALA A 424 -19.76 7.48 12.60
CA ALA A 424 -18.58 7.22 11.77
C ALA A 424 -17.29 7.88 12.28
N PRO A 425 -16.86 7.59 13.53
CA PRO A 425 -15.72 8.24 14.15
C PRO A 425 -14.40 7.98 13.41
N ALA A 426 -14.23 6.80 12.80
CA ALA A 426 -13.02 6.48 12.05
C ALA A 426 -12.96 7.26 10.73
N THR A 427 -14.07 7.36 10.02
CA THR A 427 -14.26 8.17 8.81
C THR A 427 -14.00 9.63 9.09
N ARG A 428 -14.54 10.15 10.20
CA ARG A 428 -14.30 11.53 10.63
C ARG A 428 -12.81 11.82 10.81
N ASN A 429 -12.08 10.93 11.48
CA ASN A 429 -10.62 11.07 11.65
C ASN A 429 -9.87 11.00 10.31
N ALA A 430 -10.25 10.07 9.44
CA ALA A 430 -9.66 9.92 8.11
C ALA A 430 -9.85 11.18 7.25
N PHE A 431 -11.06 11.73 7.24
CA PHE A 431 -11.39 12.96 6.53
C PHE A 431 -10.68 14.18 7.13
N PHE A 432 -10.54 14.26 8.45
CA PHE A 432 -9.76 15.31 9.09
C PHE A 432 -8.28 15.29 8.66
N GLN A 433 -7.65 14.11 8.69
CA GLN A 433 -6.26 13.93 8.24
C GLN A 433 -6.09 14.29 6.76
N MET A 434 -7.07 13.90 5.93
CA MET A 434 -7.06 14.25 4.52
C MET A 434 -7.22 15.76 4.30
N LEU A 435 -8.13 16.42 5.03
CA LEU A 435 -8.44 17.84 4.89
C LEU A 435 -7.22 18.71 5.18
N ALA A 436 -6.33 18.29 6.09
CA ALA A 436 -5.10 19.02 6.41
C ALA A 436 -4.16 19.26 5.21
N ARG A 437 -4.32 18.51 4.10
CA ARG A 437 -3.58 18.75 2.83
C ARG A 437 -4.17 19.89 2.00
N PHE A 438 -5.44 20.17 2.22
CA PHE A 438 -6.28 21.06 1.42
C PHE A 438 -6.65 22.34 2.16
N THR A 439 -6.23 22.48 3.42
CA THR A 439 -6.40 23.69 4.23
C THR A 439 -5.06 24.20 4.75
N LYS A 440 -4.99 25.50 5.01
CA LYS A 440 -3.91 26.12 5.77
C LYS A 440 -4.17 25.83 7.24
N VAL A 441 -3.70 24.67 7.69
CA VAL A 441 -3.74 24.37 9.12
C VAL A 441 -2.82 25.36 9.83
N ASP A 442 -3.41 26.42 10.39
CA ASP A 442 -2.72 27.35 11.28
C ASP A 442 -2.51 26.58 12.59
N VAL A 443 -1.43 25.80 12.64
CA VAL A 443 -1.04 25.07 13.85
C VAL A 443 -0.74 26.12 14.89
N ASN A 444 -1.74 26.43 15.71
CA ASN A 444 -1.57 27.27 16.88
C ASN A 444 -0.72 26.48 17.87
N LEU A 445 0.60 26.56 17.71
CA LEU A 445 1.62 25.91 18.54
C LEU A 445 1.42 26.27 20.02
N ASP A 446 0.75 27.39 20.34
CA ASP A 446 0.40 27.76 21.71
C ASP A 446 -0.78 26.95 22.27
N ASN A 447 -1.72 26.48 21.44
CA ASN A 447 -2.76 25.53 21.87
C ASN A 447 -2.21 24.10 22.01
N MET A 448 -1.23 23.70 21.20
CA MET A 448 -0.50 22.43 21.41
C MET A 448 0.45 22.46 22.61
N ARG A 449 0.89 23.65 23.03
CA ARG A 449 1.68 23.89 24.26
C ARG A 449 0.84 24.00 25.53
N LYS A 450 -0.49 23.94 25.43
CA LYS A 450 -1.32 23.69 26.61
C LYS A 450 -1.20 22.22 26.97
N ASP A 451 -0.01 21.87 27.49
CA ASP A 451 0.20 20.65 28.26
C ASP A 451 -1.01 20.49 29.18
N THR A 452 -1.75 19.39 29.03
CA THR A 452 -2.48 18.79 30.14
C THR A 452 -1.60 18.89 31.37
N GLU A 453 -2.11 19.49 32.46
CA GLU A 453 -1.36 19.61 33.72
C GLU A 453 -0.64 18.28 34.00
N LYS A 454 0.70 18.32 33.95
CA LYS A 454 1.52 17.13 34.20
C LYS A 454 1.10 16.60 35.56
N SER A 455 0.74 15.31 35.64
CA SER A 455 0.46 14.70 36.93
C SER A 455 1.69 14.84 37.84
N GLN A 456 1.47 14.90 39.15
CA GLN A 456 2.56 15.02 40.12
C GLN A 456 3.62 13.92 39.92
N ASP A 457 3.21 12.72 39.50
CA ASP A 457 4.09 11.60 39.21
C ASP A 457 5.09 11.89 38.07
N VAL A 458 4.68 12.65 37.05
CA VAL A 458 5.56 13.05 35.92
C VAL A 458 6.53 14.14 36.37
N LEU A 459 6.08 15.08 37.20
CA LEU A 459 6.95 16.11 37.76
C LEU A 459 8.01 15.51 38.70
N ASP A 460 7.63 14.53 39.50
CA ASP A 460 8.52 13.83 40.42
C ASP A 460 9.54 12.95 39.64
N ALA A 461 9.11 12.31 38.54
CA ALA A 461 10.01 11.55 37.66
C ALA A 461 11.01 12.44 36.90
N GLU A 462 10.59 13.62 36.43
CA GLU A 462 11.47 14.59 35.79
C GLU A 462 12.48 15.19 36.80
N ALA A 463 12.05 15.47 38.03
CA ALA A 463 12.94 15.93 39.10
C ALA A 463 14.00 14.87 39.44
N PHE A 464 13.60 13.60 39.54
CA PHE A 464 14.51 12.49 39.75
C PHE A 464 15.54 12.34 38.62
N LEU A 465 15.11 12.45 37.35
CA LEU A 465 16.00 12.37 36.20
C LEU A 465 16.99 13.54 36.16
N LYS A 466 16.58 14.72 36.59
CA LYS A 466 17.44 15.91 36.65
C LYS A 466 18.51 15.79 37.74
N ASP A 467 18.11 15.33 38.93
CA ASP A 467 19.05 15.04 40.01
C ASP A 467 20.03 13.92 39.62
N PHE A 468 19.55 12.87 38.93
CA PHE A 468 20.39 11.79 38.42
C PHE A 468 21.40 12.29 37.36
N ASP A 469 20.99 13.18 36.46
CA ASP A 469 21.86 13.74 35.42
C ASP A 469 22.90 14.73 36.01
N ASP A 470 22.55 15.44 37.08
CA ASP A 470 23.46 16.33 37.82
C ASP A 470 24.46 15.55 38.70
N GLU A 471 24.07 14.41 39.28
CA GLU A 471 25.00 13.49 39.94
C GLU A 471 25.98 12.86 38.94
N ARG A 472 25.48 12.39 37.78
CA ARG A 472 26.34 11.83 36.71
C ARG A 472 27.35 12.85 36.18
N LYS A 473 26.94 14.12 36.03
CA LYS A 473 27.84 15.22 35.61
C LYS A 473 28.88 15.57 36.67
N LYS A 474 28.60 15.35 37.95
CA LYS A 474 29.59 15.53 39.04
C LYS A 474 30.59 14.38 39.09
N GLU A 475 30.16 13.14 38.87
CA GLU A 475 31.04 11.97 38.80
C GLU A 475 31.98 12.02 37.59
N MET A 476 31.51 12.53 36.44
CA MET A 476 32.36 12.73 35.25
C MET A 476 33.37 13.89 35.35
N ARG A 477 33.34 14.68 36.43
CA ARG A 477 34.24 15.84 36.67
C ARG A 477 35.26 15.61 37.77
N GLN A 478 35.26 14.42 38.41
CA GLN A 478 36.33 13.93 39.27
C GLN A 478 37.22 12.98 38.47
#